data_AF-W7QGG6-F1
#
_entry.id   AF-W7QGG6-F1
#
_cell.length_a   1.000
_cell.length_b   1.000
_cell.length_c   1.000
_cell.angle_alpha   90.00
_cell.angle_beta   90.00
_cell.angle_gamma   90.00
#
_symmetry.space_group_name_H-M   'P 1'
#
loop_
_entity.id
_entity.type
_entity.pdbx_description
1 polymer ?
#
loop_
_entity_poly.entity_id
_entity_poly.type
_entity_poly.pdbx_seq_one_letter_code
_entity_poly.pdbx_strand_id
1 'polypeptide(L)'
;MENTTALYVEFNDQHMSSSPYHDWGHVVIRIDSRDARTIKMSASTNNRLLGLFRGNRSIPVVRSMFGGEQLLVRATPFNGSPITVTFDIAGLEEKVQPLRQACNW
;
A
#
# COMPACT_ATOMS: atom_id res chain seq x y z
N MET A 1 -14.69 -1.64 15.92
CA MET A 1 -13.35 -1.51 15.33
C MET A 1 -12.95 -2.90 14.86
N GLU A 2 -12.66 -3.08 13.57
CA GLU A 2 -12.10 -4.35 13.11
C GLU A 2 -10.70 -4.50 13.71
N ASN A 3 -10.44 -5.64 14.35
CA ASN A 3 -9.14 -5.91 14.94
C ASN A 3 -8.13 -6.34 13.86
N THR A 4 -7.81 -5.40 12.97
CA THR A 4 -7.12 -5.69 11.72
C THR A 4 -6.14 -4.58 11.35
N THR A 5 -5.12 -4.94 10.59
CA THR A 5 -4.22 -3.96 9.96
C THR A 5 -4.76 -3.55 8.61
N ALA A 6 -4.67 -2.25 8.29
CA ALA A 6 -4.86 -1.73 6.95
C ALA A 6 -3.51 -1.24 6.40
N LEU A 7 -3.32 -1.33 5.08
CA LEU A 7 -2.17 -0.75 4.38
C LEU A 7 -2.72 0.25 3.36
N TYR A 8 -2.29 1.50 3.43
CA TYR A 8 -2.69 2.53 2.48
C TYR A 8 -1.53 3.46 2.15
N VAL A 9 -1.63 4.11 1.00
CA VAL A 9 -0.68 5.12 0.54
C VAL A 9 -1.47 6.38 0.23
N GLU A 10 -1.03 7.50 0.81
CA GLU A 10 -1.55 8.83 0.52
C GLU A 10 -0.75 9.46 -0.61
N PHE A 11 -1.45 10.02 -1.59
CA PHE A 11 -0.85 10.70 -2.74
C PHE A 11 -1.08 12.21 -2.67
N ASN A 12 -1.05 12.80 -1.46
CA ASN A 12 -1.26 14.22 -1.20
C ASN A 12 -2.51 14.78 -1.93
N ASP A 13 -2.35 15.80 -2.76
CA ASP A 13 -3.45 16.50 -3.47
C ASP A 13 -3.96 15.77 -4.72
N GLN A 14 -3.50 14.54 -4.96
CA GLN A 14 -3.90 13.78 -6.14
C GLN A 14 -5.26 13.11 -5.94
N HIS A 15 -6.12 13.22 -6.95
CA HIS A 15 -7.40 12.53 -6.98
C HIS A 15 -7.22 11.07 -7.39
N MET A 16 -7.25 10.17 -6.42
CA MET A 16 -7.10 8.73 -6.63
C MET A 16 -8.45 8.07 -6.87
N SER A 17 -8.49 7.11 -7.79
CA SER A 17 -9.67 6.30 -8.10
C SER A 17 -9.33 4.82 -8.09
N SER A 18 -10.34 3.97 -7.96
CA SER A 18 -10.21 2.53 -8.14
C SER A 18 -11.41 1.97 -8.90
N SER A 19 -11.19 1.11 -9.89
CA SER A 19 -12.25 0.51 -10.70
C SER A 19 -11.98 -0.97 -10.96
N PRO A 20 -13.02 -1.84 -11.01
CA PRO A 20 -12.85 -3.20 -11.51
C PRO A 20 -12.66 -3.28 -13.03
N TYR A 21 -12.98 -2.21 -13.77
CA TYR A 21 -12.97 -2.18 -15.25
C TYR A 21 -11.79 -1.41 -15.85
N HIS A 22 -11.07 -0.63 -15.03
CA HIS A 22 -9.90 0.14 -15.43
C HIS A 22 -8.70 -0.23 -14.55
N ASP A 23 -7.52 0.25 -14.91
CA ASP A 23 -6.31 0.10 -14.12
C ASP A 23 -6.22 1.08 -12.94
N TRP A 24 -7.21 1.95 -12.75
CA TRP A 24 -7.33 2.77 -11.54
C TRP A 24 -7.34 1.89 -10.28
N GLY A 25 -6.50 2.24 -9.31
CA GLY A 25 -6.29 1.46 -8.10
C GLY A 25 -5.29 0.31 -8.24
N HIS A 26 -4.73 0.09 -9.44
CA HIS A 26 -3.55 -0.76 -9.60
C HIS A 26 -2.32 -0.03 -9.09
N VAL A 27 -1.76 -0.52 -7.99
CA VAL A 27 -0.54 0.01 -7.38
C VAL A 27 0.59 -0.96 -7.65
N VAL A 28 1.59 -0.51 -8.39
CA VAL A 28 2.82 -1.27 -8.58
C VAL A 28 3.70 -1.04 -7.36
N ILE A 29 4.13 -2.13 -6.72
CA ILE A 29 5.14 -2.05 -5.66
C ILE A 29 6.38 -2.85 -6.04
N ARG A 30 7.54 -2.35 -5.62
CA ARG A 30 8.82 -3.05 -5.71
C ARG A 30 9.58 -2.88 -4.40
N ILE A 31 10.08 -3.99 -3.86
CA ILE A 31 10.89 -4.00 -2.64
C ILE A 31 12.33 -4.22 -3.09
N ASP A 32 13.20 -3.26 -2.80
CA ASP A 32 14.60 -3.26 -3.21
C ASP A 32 14.75 -3.54 -4.73
N SER A 33 15.54 -4.57 -5.08
CA SER A 33 15.76 -5.07 -6.43
C SER A 33 14.88 -6.27 -6.82
N ARG A 34 13.91 -6.67 -5.99
CA ARG A 34 12.99 -7.78 -6.28
C ARG A 34 12.08 -7.43 -7.46
N ASP A 35 11.43 -8.44 -8.03
CA ASP A 35 10.44 -8.20 -9.10
C ASP A 35 9.30 -7.31 -8.61
N ALA A 36 8.92 -6.36 -9.46
CA ALA A 36 7.78 -5.50 -9.20
C ALA A 36 6.48 -6.31 -9.33
N ARG A 37 5.49 -6.00 -8.49
CA ARG A 37 4.18 -6.64 -8.52
C ARG A 37 3.05 -5.63 -8.41
N THR A 38 1.94 -5.92 -9.06
CA THR A 38 0.75 -5.08 -9.04
C THR A 38 -0.21 -5.54 -7.96
N ILE A 39 -0.66 -4.60 -7.13
CA ILE A 39 -1.64 -4.80 -6.07
C ILE A 39 -2.88 -3.99 -6.40
N LYS A 40 -4.05 -4.64 -6.37
CA LYS A 40 -5.34 -3.96 -6.53
C LYS A 40 -5.78 -3.37 -5.20
N MET A 41 -5.71 -2.04 -5.09
CA MET A 41 -6.13 -1.27 -3.92
C MET A 41 -7.43 -0.53 -4.22
N SER A 42 -8.14 -0.14 -3.17
CA SER A 42 -9.38 0.63 -3.25
C SER A 42 -9.13 2.08 -2.88
N ALA A 43 -9.75 3.01 -3.61
CA ALA A 43 -9.73 4.42 -3.23
C ALA A 43 -10.47 4.63 -1.91
N SER A 44 -9.97 5.55 -1.09
CA SER A 44 -10.71 6.05 0.08
C SER A 44 -11.95 6.84 -0.36
N THR A 45 -12.91 7.02 0.55
CA THR A 45 -14.14 7.78 0.28
C THR A 45 -13.88 9.25 -0.11
N ASN A 46 -12.77 9.83 0.35
CA ASN A 46 -12.34 11.18 -0.01
C ASN A 46 -11.35 11.22 -1.19
N ASN A 47 -11.10 10.09 -1.87
CA ASN A 47 -10.25 9.97 -3.05
C ASN A 47 -8.78 10.41 -2.86
N ARG A 48 -8.26 10.41 -1.62
CA ARG A 48 -6.86 10.80 -1.33
C ARG A 48 -5.91 9.61 -1.18
N LEU A 49 -6.45 8.43 -0.86
CA LEU A 49 -5.67 7.25 -0.52
C LEU A 49 -6.01 6.10 -1.46
N LEU A 50 -5.04 5.24 -1.72
CA LEU A 50 -5.29 3.87 -2.20
C LEU A 50 -4.94 2.88 -1.08
N GLY A 51 -5.87 2.00 -0.74
CA GLY A 51 -5.80 1.14 0.44
C GLY A 51 -6.17 -0.33 0.24
N LEU A 52 -5.55 -1.19 1.03
CA LEU A 52 -6.02 -2.52 1.43
C LEU A 52 -6.57 -2.40 2.85
N PHE A 53 -7.89 -2.26 2.95
CA PHE A 53 -8.55 -1.99 4.23
C PHE A 53 -8.92 -3.25 5.04
N ARG A 54 -8.63 -4.45 4.51
CA ARG A 54 -8.89 -5.74 5.17
C ARG A 54 -7.59 -6.47 5.45
N GLY A 55 -7.44 -6.98 6.68
CA GLY A 55 -6.23 -7.65 7.18
C GLY A 55 -5.75 -8.80 6.32
N ASN A 56 -6.68 -9.66 5.90
CA ASN A 56 -6.36 -10.80 5.05
C ASN A 56 -5.75 -10.42 3.69
N ARG A 57 -5.84 -9.15 3.26
CA ARG A 57 -5.17 -8.63 2.07
C ARG A 57 -3.95 -7.78 2.40
N SER A 58 -4.04 -6.92 3.42
CA SER A 58 -2.95 -6.01 3.81
C SER A 58 -1.78 -6.73 4.49
N ILE A 59 -2.04 -7.65 5.41
CA ILE A 59 -1.03 -8.32 6.24
C ILE A 59 -0.01 -9.09 5.39
N PRO A 60 -0.41 -9.89 4.38
CA PRO A 60 0.56 -10.56 3.50
C PRO A 60 1.48 -9.59 2.76
N VAL A 61 0.94 -8.42 2.37
CA VAL A 61 1.72 -7.38 1.68
C VAL A 61 2.70 -6.73 2.66
N VAL A 62 2.27 -6.39 3.88
CA VAL A 62 3.16 -5.85 4.92
C VAL A 62 4.27 -6.85 5.27
N ARG A 63 3.94 -8.13 5.49
CA ARG A 63 4.94 -9.18 5.79
C ARG A 63 6.00 -9.31 4.71
N SER A 64 5.63 -9.17 3.44
CA SER A 64 6.61 -9.27 2.36
C SER A 64 7.64 -8.14 2.34
N MET A 65 7.35 -7.01 2.99
CA MET A 65 8.27 -5.87 3.15
C MET A 65 9.29 -6.12 4.26
N PHE A 66 9.08 -7.10 5.14
CA PHE A 66 10.02 -7.41 6.21
C PHE A 66 11.38 -7.83 5.63
N GLY A 67 12.44 -7.35 6.28
CA GLY A 67 13.82 -7.49 5.80
C GLY A 67 14.16 -6.70 4.52
N GLY A 68 13.23 -5.89 3.98
CA GLY A 68 13.51 -4.96 2.89
C GLY A 68 14.01 -3.61 3.42
N GLU A 69 14.67 -2.84 2.55
CA GLU A 69 15.22 -1.52 2.88
C GLU A 69 14.41 -0.40 2.21
N GLN A 70 14.00 -0.60 0.95
CA GLN A 70 13.28 0.39 0.19
C GLN A 70 12.01 -0.18 -0.45
N LEU A 71 10.92 0.58 -0.35
CA LEU A 71 9.67 0.32 -1.05
C LEU A 71 9.42 1.39 -2.09
N LEU A 72 9.47 1.02 -3.37
CA LEU A 72 8.96 1.84 -4.46
C LEU A 72 7.48 1.55 -4.66
N VAL A 73 6.67 2.61 -4.73
CA VAL A 73 5.23 2.55 -5.00
C VAL A 73 4.92 3.43 -6.20
N ARG A 74 4.23 2.89 -7.20
CA ARG A 74 3.75 3.64 -8.36
C ARG A 74 2.25 3.47 -8.55
N ALA A 75 1.54 4.58 -8.73
CA ALA A 75 0.11 4.61 -9.02
C ALA A 75 -0.22 5.75 -9.98
N THR A 76 -1.36 5.65 -10.66
CA THR A 76 -1.86 6.67 -11.60
C THR A 76 -3.07 7.37 -11.00
N PRO A 77 -3.00 8.69 -10.75
CA PRO A 77 -4.19 9.49 -10.40
C PRO A 77 -5.23 9.47 -11.52
N PHE A 78 -6.49 9.74 -11.21
CA PHE A 78 -7.61 9.63 -12.17
C PHE A 78 -7.40 10.43 -13.46
N ASN A 79 -6.83 11.64 -13.35
CA ASN A 79 -6.63 12.59 -14.44
C ASN A 79 -5.14 12.98 -14.62
N GLY A 80 -4.22 12.12 -14.19
CA GLY A 80 -2.79 12.45 -14.13
C GLY A 80 -1.88 11.39 -14.74
N SER A 81 -0.61 11.75 -14.87
CA SER A 81 0.46 10.80 -15.20
C SER A 81 0.79 9.92 -13.98
N PRO A 82 1.34 8.71 -14.18
CA PRO A 82 1.77 7.86 -13.07
C PRO A 82 2.80 8.57 -12.18
N ILE A 83 2.61 8.46 -10.87
CA ILE A 83 3.49 9.01 -9.84
C ILE A 83 4.20 7.85 -9.17
N THR A 84 5.51 8.01 -8.97
CA THR A 84 6.34 7.07 -8.22
C THR A 84 6.81 7.74 -6.94
N VAL A 85 6.67 7.04 -5.82
CA VAL A 85 7.19 7.44 -4.51
C VAL A 85 8.04 6.30 -3.94
N THR A 86 9.04 6.66 -3.14
CA THR A 86 9.92 5.69 -2.48
C THR A 86 9.87 5.92 -0.98
N PHE A 87 9.77 4.84 -0.21
CA PHE A 87 9.78 4.83 1.23
C PHE A 87 10.97 4.01 1.75
N ASP A 88 11.61 4.51 2.80
CA ASP A 88 12.50 3.71 3.63
C ASP A 88 11.65 2.79 4.52
N ILE A 89 11.86 1.48 4.38
CA ILE A 89 11.18 0.43 5.15
C ILE A 89 12.16 -0.39 6.00
N ALA A 90 13.40 0.07 6.17
CA ALA A 90 14.38 -0.60 7.01
C ALA A 90 13.88 -0.72 8.47
N GLY A 91 13.96 -1.93 9.00
CA GLY A 91 13.48 -2.26 10.35
C GLY A 91 11.96 -2.14 10.50
N LEU A 92 11.19 -2.26 9.41
CA LEU A 92 9.73 -2.19 9.47
C LEU A 92 9.15 -3.25 10.40
N GLU A 93 9.70 -4.47 10.41
CA GLU A 93 9.16 -5.58 11.20
C GLU A 93 9.15 -5.26 12.70
N GLU A 94 10.26 -4.74 13.22
CA GLU A 94 10.34 -4.34 14.63
C GLU A 94 9.41 -3.16 14.91
N LYS A 95 9.39 -2.16 14.03
CA LYS A 95 8.58 -0.93 14.21
C LYS A 95 7.08 -1.19 14.26
N VAL A 96 6.58 -2.19 13.53
CA VAL A 96 5.14 -2.53 13.52
C VAL A 96 4.74 -3.57 14.58
N GLN A 97 5.66 -4.00 15.45
CA GLN A 97 5.37 -4.98 16.50
C GLN A 97 4.17 -4.60 17.40
N PRO A 98 3.99 -3.34 17.85
CA PRO A 98 2.82 -2.96 18.65
C PRO A 98 1.50 -3.14 17.88
N LEU A 99 1.50 -2.81 16.58
CA LEU A 99 0.35 -2.98 15.70
C LEU A 99 0.03 -4.47 15.49
N ARG A 100 1.05 -5.30 15.28
CA ARG A 100 0.91 -6.76 15.19
C ARG A 100 0.30 -7.36 16.45
N GLN A 101 0.77 -6.94 17.62
CA GLN A 101 0.23 -7.40 18.90
C GLN A 101 -1.22 -6.98 19.10
N ALA A 102 -1.56 -5.72 18.79
CA ALA A 102 -2.94 -5.25 18.88
C ALA A 102 -3.87 -6.04 17.95
N CYS A 103 -3.41 -6.29 16.71
CA CYS A 103 -4.17 -6.97 15.66
C CYS A 103 -4.00 -8.50 15.60
N ASN A 104 -3.24 -9.10 16.53
CA ASN A 104 -3.02 -10.54 16.68
C ASN A 104 -2.50 -11.26 15.41
N TRP A 105 -1.43 -10.77 14.78
CA TRP A 105 -0.80 -11.43 13.63
C TRP A 105 0.72 -11.31 13.57
#